data_AF-A0A858U753-F1
#
_entry.id   AF-A0A858U753-F1
#
_cell.length_a   1.000
_cell.length_b   1.000
_cell.length_c   1.000
_cell.angle_alpha   90.00
_cell.angle_beta   90.00
_cell.angle_gamma   90.00
#
_symmetry.space_group_name_H-M   'P 1'
#
loop_
_entity.id
_entity.type
_entity.pdbx_description
1 polymer ?
#
loop_
_entity_poly.entity_id
_entity_poly.type
_entity_poly.pdbx_seq_one_letter_code
_entity_poly.pdbx_strand_id
1 'polypeptide(L)'
;MKKKLLLGILPLLSSLPIIAVSCSSHINEDKEPKLHFDNDEDIESNEKQEIEIKSPLPQQILKLYNEDATELFNKTKENYRNYRIKYLPLKRNVEILRNKLISLAREQSIKKNSEAVTKFYEKWLNNDLKTLRGNPFGIFLFKYTLIFQDVDAVLADTNLVFESKEFIKHLEVIDKRTLGFDINLGEVQRSINAAWLFLKSHIYDPSRITKAENLKNINIDSDKNSHNHSHAIINLTYEMGLWHEELMKHNAKQLKDFKSEFEKILPNIVDNVNHIEYENNFNKIYEILSGDNSWNNKFNLLKKSFQDDGRTLLLKIKDLLEQIAKKDNLLNDISLPL
;
A
#
# COMPACT_ATOMS: atom_id res chain seq x y z
N MET A 1 66.69 39.98 -38.25
CA MET A 1 67.19 39.80 -36.87
C MET A 1 66.28 38.84 -36.12
N LYS A 2 66.86 37.74 -35.64
CA LYS A 2 66.54 36.96 -34.42
C LYS A 2 65.09 36.49 -34.12
N LYS A 3 65.02 35.16 -33.91
CA LYS A 3 64.15 34.32 -33.05
C LYS A 3 62.77 33.96 -33.63
N LYS A 4 62.52 32.72 -34.13
CA LYS A 4 62.42 31.38 -33.49
C LYS A 4 61.32 31.26 -32.42
N LEU A 5 60.47 30.24 -32.63
CA LEU A 5 59.79 29.34 -31.67
C LEU A 5 58.66 29.98 -30.83
N LEU A 6 57.56 29.32 -30.44
CA LEU A 6 57.18 27.90 -30.35
C LEU A 6 55.65 27.78 -30.22
N LEU A 7 55.14 26.66 -30.72
CA LEU A 7 54.04 25.82 -30.21
C LEU A 7 53.22 26.30 -28.99
N GLY A 8 51.92 26.03 -29.06
CA GLY A 8 51.04 25.88 -27.89
C GLY A 8 49.57 25.85 -28.28
N ILE A 9 49.12 24.77 -28.93
CA ILE A 9 48.16 23.80 -28.36
C ILE A 9 46.74 24.39 -28.24
N LEU A 10 45.86 23.93 -29.15
CA LEU A 10 44.41 23.89 -28.96
C LEU A 10 44.09 23.36 -27.55
N PRO A 11 43.28 24.04 -26.74
CA PRO A 11 42.48 23.31 -25.78
C PRO A 11 41.39 22.62 -26.60
N LEU A 12 41.65 21.38 -27.01
CA LEU A 12 40.60 20.37 -27.04
C LEU A 12 40.02 20.39 -25.62
N LEU A 13 38.95 21.18 -25.43
CA LEU A 13 38.06 21.03 -24.29
C LEU A 13 37.51 19.63 -24.42
N SER A 14 38.24 18.74 -23.77
CA SER A 14 37.84 17.41 -23.36
C SER A 14 36.42 17.54 -22.85
N SER A 15 35.49 17.01 -23.64
CA SER A 15 34.18 16.60 -23.18
C SER A 15 34.41 15.58 -22.06
N LEU A 16 34.61 16.09 -20.85
CA LEU A 16 34.44 15.31 -19.64
C LEU A 16 33.05 14.71 -19.76
N PRO A 17 32.89 13.38 -19.66
CA PRO A 17 31.59 12.83 -19.46
C PRO A 17 31.11 13.48 -18.17
N ILE A 18 30.05 14.28 -18.25
CA ILE A 18 29.20 14.52 -17.10
C ILE A 18 28.73 13.12 -16.75
N ILE A 19 29.43 12.49 -15.81
CA ILE A 19 28.91 11.33 -15.11
C ILE A 19 27.71 11.91 -14.39
N ALA A 20 26.55 11.85 -15.06
CA ALA A 20 25.28 11.91 -14.40
C ALA A 20 25.26 10.67 -13.52
N VAL A 21 25.86 10.81 -12.33
CA VAL A 21 25.61 9.94 -11.20
C VAL A 21 24.16 10.21 -10.83
N SER A 22 23.24 9.64 -11.60
CA SER A 22 21.92 9.28 -11.10
C SER A 22 22.09 8.04 -10.23
N CYS A 23 22.93 8.15 -9.20
CA CYS A 23 22.78 7.36 -7.98
C CYS A 23 21.88 8.18 -7.06
N SER A 24 20.60 8.34 -7.43
CA SER A 24 19.59 8.22 -6.39
C SER A 24 19.58 6.73 -6.06
N SER A 25 20.37 6.37 -5.05
CA SER A 25 20.19 5.10 -4.39
C SER A 25 18.69 4.93 -4.11
N HIS A 26 18.09 3.84 -4.57
CA HIS A 26 16.77 3.38 -4.13
C HIS A 26 16.81 2.96 -2.64
N ILE A 27 17.27 3.87 -1.77
CA ILE A 27 17.41 3.70 -0.31
C ILE A 27 16.19 4.28 0.42
N ASN A 28 15.24 4.90 -0.28
CA ASN A 28 14.10 5.58 0.34
C ASN A 28 12.75 4.82 0.23
N GLU A 29 12.75 3.48 0.21
CA GLU A 29 11.53 2.68 0.46
C GLU A 29 11.50 2.02 1.85
N ASP A 30 12.60 2.12 2.62
CA ASP A 30 12.79 1.42 3.90
C ASP A 30 12.91 2.34 5.12
N LYS A 31 12.68 3.64 4.94
CA LYS A 31 12.48 4.57 6.05
C LYS A 31 11.17 5.31 5.82
N GLU A 32 10.04 4.63 6.01
CA GLU A 32 8.96 5.39 6.61
C GLU A 32 9.51 5.89 7.94
N PRO A 33 9.53 7.21 8.22
CA PRO A 33 9.83 7.67 9.55
C PRO A 33 8.94 6.87 10.49
N LYS A 34 9.50 6.50 11.65
CA LYS A 34 8.66 6.21 12.79
C LYS A 34 7.79 7.46 12.95
N LEU A 35 6.59 7.43 12.39
CA LEU A 35 5.53 8.35 12.75
C LEU A 35 5.19 7.95 14.18
N HIS A 36 6.06 8.36 15.09
CA HIS A 36 5.52 8.93 16.28
C HIS A 36 4.71 10.12 15.79
N PHE A 37 3.44 10.19 16.15
CA PHE A 37 2.78 11.49 16.29
C PHE A 37 3.44 12.17 17.50
N ASP A 38 4.76 12.39 17.43
CA ASP A 38 5.49 13.18 18.39
C ASP A 38 5.07 14.61 18.07
N ASN A 39 4.44 15.22 19.06
CA ASN A 39 4.32 16.67 19.11
C ASN A 39 5.72 17.25 18.99
N ASP A 40 5.91 18.03 17.92
CA ASP A 40 7.04 18.93 17.64
C ASP A 40 8.44 18.33 17.54
N GLU A 41 9.04 18.47 16.34
CA GLU A 41 10.38 19.05 16.20
C GLU A 41 10.59 19.50 14.73
N ASP A 42 10.73 20.83 14.58
CA ASP A 42 11.36 21.57 13.48
C ASP A 42 10.86 21.38 12.04
N ILE A 43 9.65 21.89 11.78
CA ILE A 43 9.35 22.56 10.51
C ILE A 43 8.89 23.96 10.87
N GLU A 44 9.62 25.00 10.44
CA GLU A 44 9.13 26.38 10.41
C GLU A 44 7.86 26.44 9.55
N SER A 45 6.71 26.13 10.16
CA SER A 45 5.42 26.21 9.51
C SER A 45 4.73 27.48 9.99
N ASN A 46 4.45 28.39 9.05
CA ASN A 46 3.48 29.47 9.16
C ASN A 46 2.41 29.15 10.21
N GLU A 47 2.25 30.03 11.21
CA GLU A 47 1.30 29.95 12.33
C GLU A 47 0.10 29.04 12.02
N LYS A 48 0.22 27.75 12.35
CA LYS A 48 -0.90 26.83 12.24
C LYS A 48 -1.88 27.24 13.32
N GLN A 49 -2.95 27.95 12.96
CA GLN A 49 -4.06 28.19 13.88
C GLN A 49 -4.45 26.86 14.53
N GLU A 50 -4.31 26.80 15.85
CA GLU A 50 -4.74 25.67 16.63
C GLU A 50 -6.26 25.72 16.73
N ILE A 51 -6.93 24.74 16.12
CA ILE A 51 -8.40 24.67 16.16
C ILE A 51 -8.80 24.22 17.56
N GLU A 52 -9.37 25.14 18.35
CA GLU A 52 -9.83 24.87 19.71
C GLU A 52 -11.30 24.40 19.70
N ILE A 53 -11.55 23.16 20.13
CA ILE A 53 -12.90 22.57 20.24
C ILE A 53 -13.39 22.69 21.69
N LYS A 54 -14.55 23.33 21.91
CA LYS A 54 -15.02 23.71 23.27
C LYS A 54 -16.26 22.97 23.75
N SER A 55 -17.15 22.57 22.86
CA SER A 55 -18.43 21.98 23.24
C SER A 55 -18.27 20.53 23.72
N PRO A 56 -19.01 20.08 24.75
CA PRO A 56 -18.80 18.77 25.37
C PRO A 56 -18.92 17.56 24.42
N LEU A 57 -19.84 17.59 23.45
CA LEU A 57 -20.03 16.48 22.49
C LEU A 57 -18.91 16.47 21.43
N PRO A 58 -18.63 17.58 20.72
CA PRO A 58 -17.45 17.71 19.86
C PRO A 58 -16.12 17.36 20.54
N GLN A 59 -15.91 17.77 21.81
CA GLN A 59 -14.70 17.39 22.56
C GLN A 59 -14.56 15.89 22.77
N GLN A 60 -15.66 15.18 23.03
CA GLN A 60 -15.63 13.72 23.15
C GLN A 60 -15.28 13.06 21.80
N ILE A 61 -15.82 13.58 20.69
CA ILE A 61 -15.46 13.10 19.35
C ILE A 61 -13.97 13.36 19.07
N LEU A 62 -13.48 14.56 19.38
CA LEU A 62 -12.07 14.92 19.22
C LEU A 62 -11.16 13.98 20.03
N LYS A 63 -11.55 13.66 21.27
CA LYS A 63 -10.83 12.72 22.12
C LYS A 63 -10.78 11.32 21.49
N LEU A 64 -11.92 10.79 21.05
CA LEU A 64 -11.97 9.48 20.36
C LEU A 64 -11.13 9.46 19.08
N TYR A 65 -11.08 10.57 18.35
CA TYR A 65 -10.23 10.70 17.17
C TYR A 65 -8.74 10.72 17.53
N ASN A 66 -8.32 11.60 18.45
CA ASN A 66 -6.92 11.76 18.82
C ASN A 66 -6.34 10.54 19.56
N GLU A 67 -7.16 9.85 20.37
CA GLU A 67 -6.75 8.69 21.16
C GLU A 67 -7.09 7.38 20.42
N ASP A 68 -8.35 6.93 20.49
CA ASP A 68 -8.78 5.61 20.01
C ASP A 68 -8.51 5.40 18.50
N ALA A 69 -8.83 6.39 17.65
CA ALA A 69 -8.66 6.25 16.19
C ALA A 69 -7.20 6.27 15.77
N THR A 70 -6.40 7.20 16.31
CA THR A 70 -4.95 7.28 16.06
C THR A 70 -4.23 6.03 16.59
N GLU A 71 -4.58 5.54 17.78
CA GLU A 71 -4.01 4.31 18.32
C GLU A 71 -4.34 3.10 17.44
N LEU A 72 -5.59 2.97 17.00
CA LEU A 72 -6.03 1.90 16.11
C LEU A 72 -5.31 1.95 14.75
N PHE A 73 -5.16 3.15 14.18
CA PHE A 73 -4.39 3.38 12.95
C PHE A 73 -2.94 2.92 13.14
N ASN A 74 -2.28 3.37 14.20
CA ASN A 74 -0.88 3.03 14.48
C ASN A 74 -0.67 1.53 14.72
N LYS A 75 -1.56 0.88 15.48
CA LYS A 75 -1.50 -0.58 15.69
C LYS A 75 -1.68 -1.35 14.38
N THR A 76 -2.62 -0.93 13.53
CA THR A 76 -2.85 -1.57 12.23
C THR A 76 -1.63 -1.40 11.31
N LYS A 77 -1.08 -0.17 11.26
CA LYS A 77 0.13 0.17 10.51
C LYS A 77 1.33 -0.62 10.98
N GLU A 78 1.55 -0.74 12.29
CA GLU A 78 2.67 -1.48 12.86
C GLU A 78 2.56 -2.99 12.56
N ASN A 79 1.36 -3.56 12.66
CA ASN A 79 1.11 -4.96 12.29
C ASN A 79 1.42 -5.20 10.79
N TYR A 80 1.02 -4.28 9.91
CA TYR A 80 1.37 -4.34 8.50
C TYR A 80 2.87 -4.12 8.24
N ARG A 81 3.54 -3.21 8.95
CA ARG A 81 5.00 -3.01 8.81
C ARG A 81 5.77 -4.27 9.16
N ASN A 82 5.39 -4.95 10.25
CA ASN A 82 5.99 -6.23 10.63
C ASN A 82 5.75 -7.32 9.57
N TYR A 83 4.57 -7.33 8.96
CA TYR A 83 4.28 -8.19 7.81
C TYR A 83 5.17 -7.83 6.60
N ARG A 84 5.24 -6.55 6.26
CA ARG A 84 5.98 -5.99 5.12
C ARG A 84 7.46 -6.34 5.17
N ILE A 85 8.10 -6.26 6.34
CA ILE A 85 9.52 -6.64 6.51
C ILE A 85 9.80 -8.05 5.99
N LYS A 86 8.90 -8.99 6.29
CA LYS A 86 9.06 -10.40 5.89
C LYS A 86 8.72 -10.62 4.42
N TYR A 87 7.72 -9.92 3.90
CA TYR A 87 7.02 -10.31 2.68
C TYR A 87 7.19 -9.35 1.49
N LEU A 88 7.69 -8.13 1.71
CA LEU A 88 8.11 -7.22 0.65
C LEU A 88 9.21 -7.82 -0.24
N PRO A 89 10.21 -8.55 0.28
CA PRO A 89 11.20 -9.21 -0.56
C PRO A 89 10.57 -10.19 -1.56
N LEU A 90 9.47 -10.86 -1.22
CA LEU A 90 8.77 -11.74 -2.16
C LEU A 90 8.25 -10.93 -3.36
N LYS A 91 7.49 -9.86 -3.09
CA LYS A 91 6.97 -8.96 -4.14
C LYS A 91 8.09 -8.43 -5.04
N ARG A 92 9.12 -7.82 -4.45
CA ARG A 92 10.26 -7.23 -5.18
C ARG A 92 10.96 -8.27 -6.06
N ASN A 93 11.26 -9.45 -5.52
CA ASN A 93 11.97 -10.48 -6.31
C ASN A 93 11.10 -11.07 -7.42
N VAL A 94 9.79 -11.20 -7.22
CA VAL A 94 8.85 -11.63 -8.29
C VAL A 94 8.86 -10.61 -9.44
N GLU A 95 8.71 -9.32 -9.15
CA GLU A 95 8.72 -8.26 -10.16
C GLU A 95 10.05 -8.19 -10.93
N ILE A 96 11.18 -8.30 -10.22
CA ILE A 96 12.51 -8.32 -10.85
C ILE A 96 12.68 -9.57 -11.73
N LEU A 97 12.31 -10.75 -11.22
CA LEU A 97 12.45 -12.01 -11.96
C LEU A 97 11.61 -11.99 -13.24
N ARG A 98 10.37 -11.47 -13.18
CA ARG A 98 9.51 -11.25 -14.36
C ARG A 98 10.25 -10.50 -15.46
N ASN A 99 10.78 -9.32 -15.13
CA ASN A 99 11.45 -8.46 -16.10
C ASN A 99 12.71 -9.12 -16.66
N LYS A 100 13.50 -9.77 -15.80
CA LYS A 100 14.72 -10.48 -16.21
C LYS A 100 14.42 -11.63 -17.17
N LEU A 101 13.43 -12.48 -16.87
CA LEU A 101 13.10 -13.61 -17.73
C LEU A 101 12.55 -13.19 -19.10
N ILE A 102 11.76 -12.12 -19.17
CA ILE A 102 11.30 -11.56 -20.46
C ILE A 102 12.50 -11.06 -21.27
N SER A 103 13.44 -10.34 -20.64
CA SER A 103 14.65 -9.87 -21.31
C SER A 103 15.49 -11.04 -21.83
N LEU A 104 15.77 -12.02 -20.97
CA LEU A 104 16.54 -13.21 -21.32
C LEU A 104 15.90 -14.03 -22.44
N ALA A 105 14.56 -14.17 -22.44
CA ALA A 105 13.84 -14.85 -23.50
C ALA A 105 14.06 -14.17 -24.87
N ARG A 106 14.10 -12.83 -24.91
CA ARG A 106 14.35 -12.06 -26.15
C ARG A 106 15.80 -12.08 -26.60
N GLU A 107 16.74 -12.27 -25.67
CA GLU A 107 18.17 -12.36 -25.98
C GLU A 107 18.56 -13.70 -26.63
N GLN A 108 17.76 -14.77 -26.47
CA GLN A 108 18.11 -16.08 -27.03
C GLN A 108 18.10 -16.07 -28.57
N SER A 109 19.24 -16.38 -29.15
CA SER A 109 19.45 -16.59 -30.59
C SER A 109 18.76 -17.86 -31.10
N ILE A 110 18.62 -18.87 -30.24
CA ILE A 110 17.93 -20.13 -30.56
C ILE A 110 16.45 -20.00 -30.18
N LYS A 111 15.55 -20.09 -31.17
CA LYS A 111 14.10 -19.94 -30.96
C LYS A 111 13.53 -20.88 -29.90
N LYS A 112 13.95 -22.16 -29.90
CA LYS A 112 13.49 -23.16 -28.91
C LYS A 112 13.84 -22.74 -27.47
N ASN A 113 14.99 -22.10 -27.29
CA ASN A 113 15.44 -21.62 -25.99
C ASN A 113 14.58 -20.44 -25.51
N SER A 114 14.36 -19.47 -26.40
CA SER A 114 13.44 -18.34 -26.18
C SER A 114 12.04 -18.81 -25.76
N GLU A 115 11.49 -19.78 -26.51
CA GLU A 115 10.17 -20.36 -26.23
C GLU A 115 10.11 -21.08 -24.88
N ALA A 116 11.17 -21.77 -24.47
CA ALA A 116 11.22 -22.47 -23.19
C ALA A 116 11.15 -21.49 -22.00
N VAL A 117 11.95 -20.41 -22.04
CA VAL A 117 11.93 -19.35 -21.01
C VAL A 117 10.58 -18.63 -21.01
N THR A 118 10.04 -18.31 -22.19
CA THR A 118 8.74 -17.64 -22.34
C THR A 118 7.61 -18.49 -21.75
N LYS A 119 7.56 -19.80 -22.02
CA LYS A 119 6.53 -20.70 -21.48
C LYS A 119 6.54 -20.76 -19.96
N PHE A 120 7.72 -20.77 -19.34
CA PHE A 120 7.82 -20.71 -17.88
C PHE A 120 7.27 -19.38 -17.35
N TYR A 121 7.70 -18.26 -17.94
CA TYR A 121 7.20 -16.93 -17.57
C TYR A 121 5.67 -16.85 -17.71
N GLU A 122 5.12 -17.25 -18.86
CA GLU A 122 3.69 -17.19 -19.15
C GLU A 122 2.87 -18.03 -18.16
N LYS A 123 3.36 -19.20 -17.79
CA LYS A 123 2.68 -20.10 -16.87
C LYS A 123 2.69 -19.57 -15.44
N TRP A 124 3.82 -19.06 -14.95
CA TRP A 124 4.03 -18.84 -13.50
C TRP A 124 4.05 -17.37 -13.09
N LEU A 125 4.49 -16.48 -13.97
CA LEU A 125 4.90 -15.12 -13.60
C LEU A 125 4.29 -14.04 -14.49
N ASN A 126 3.41 -14.37 -15.45
CA ASN A 126 2.79 -13.35 -16.31
C ASN A 126 2.00 -12.30 -15.50
N ASN A 127 1.86 -11.10 -16.06
CA ASN A 127 1.02 -10.03 -15.52
C ASN A 127 -0.39 -10.00 -16.14
N ASP A 128 -0.69 -10.92 -17.05
CA ASP A 128 -2.03 -11.11 -17.62
C ASP A 128 -2.72 -12.33 -17.01
N LEU A 129 -3.84 -12.08 -16.33
CA LEU A 129 -4.69 -13.11 -15.72
C LEU A 129 -5.25 -14.11 -16.72
N LYS A 130 -5.47 -13.69 -17.98
CA LYS A 130 -5.95 -14.61 -19.02
C LYS A 130 -4.88 -15.63 -19.39
N THR A 131 -3.61 -15.20 -19.43
CA THR A 131 -2.46 -16.07 -19.69
C THR A 131 -2.19 -17.01 -18.52
N LEU A 132 -2.34 -16.54 -17.28
CA LEU A 132 -2.22 -17.37 -16.07
C LEU A 132 -3.39 -18.33 -15.83
N ARG A 133 -4.40 -18.34 -16.72
CA ARG A 133 -5.61 -19.15 -16.55
C ARG A 133 -5.25 -20.63 -16.42
N GLY A 134 -5.70 -21.25 -15.33
CA GLY A 134 -5.41 -22.64 -15.02
C GLY A 134 -4.17 -22.86 -14.15
N ASN A 135 -3.44 -21.79 -13.79
CA ASN A 135 -2.42 -21.82 -12.74
C ASN A 135 -2.82 -20.95 -11.53
N PRO A 136 -3.55 -21.50 -10.56
CA PRO A 136 -3.96 -20.76 -9.37
C PRO A 136 -2.80 -20.13 -8.61
N PHE A 137 -1.68 -20.85 -8.45
CA PHE A 137 -0.49 -20.28 -7.80
C PHE A 137 0.00 -19.01 -8.49
N GLY A 138 0.14 -19.03 -9.83
CA GLY A 138 0.56 -17.86 -10.59
C GLY A 138 -0.42 -16.68 -10.45
N ILE A 139 -1.73 -16.97 -10.50
CA ILE A 139 -2.80 -15.98 -10.29
C ILE A 139 -2.69 -15.33 -8.91
N PHE A 140 -2.60 -16.14 -7.85
CA PHE A 140 -2.54 -15.63 -6.48
C PHE A 140 -1.21 -14.92 -6.20
N LEU A 141 -0.11 -15.36 -6.79
CA LEU A 141 1.18 -14.66 -6.68
C LEU A 141 1.11 -13.30 -7.37
N PHE A 142 0.45 -13.19 -8.52
CA PHE A 142 0.25 -11.92 -9.19
C PHE A 142 -0.71 -10.99 -8.44
N LYS A 143 -1.89 -11.47 -8.03
CA LYS A 143 -2.84 -10.67 -7.23
C LYS A 143 -2.21 -10.21 -5.92
N TYR A 144 -1.46 -11.07 -5.25
CA TYR A 144 -0.64 -10.73 -4.09
C TYR A 144 0.30 -9.54 -4.36
N THR A 145 1.01 -9.52 -5.49
CA THR A 145 1.88 -8.39 -5.82
C THR A 145 1.12 -7.08 -6.03
N LEU A 146 -0.10 -7.14 -6.57
CA LEU A 146 -0.94 -5.96 -6.80
C LEU A 146 -1.52 -5.41 -5.49
N ILE A 147 -2.14 -6.27 -4.66
CA ILE A 147 -2.71 -5.82 -3.39
C ILE A 147 -1.64 -5.23 -2.46
N PHE A 148 -0.40 -5.74 -2.51
CA PHE A 148 0.72 -5.18 -1.74
C PHE A 148 0.98 -3.72 -2.15
N GLN A 149 0.95 -3.42 -3.46
CA GLN A 149 1.13 -2.06 -3.97
C GLN A 149 -0.02 -1.14 -3.52
N ASP A 150 -1.25 -1.63 -3.53
CA ASP A 150 -2.42 -0.86 -3.10
C ASP A 150 -2.37 -0.53 -1.61
N VAL A 151 -1.99 -1.50 -0.76
CA VAL A 151 -1.83 -1.26 0.69
C VAL A 151 -0.76 -0.20 0.95
N ASP A 152 0.41 -0.31 0.29
CA ASP A 152 1.48 0.68 0.43
C ASP A 152 1.03 2.08 -0.01
N ALA A 153 0.29 2.19 -1.11
CA ALA A 153 -0.23 3.46 -1.61
C ALA A 153 -1.28 4.08 -0.66
N VAL A 154 -2.26 3.31 -0.22
CA VAL A 154 -3.32 3.77 0.68
C VAL A 154 -2.75 4.17 2.04
N LEU A 155 -1.73 3.47 2.55
CA LEU A 155 -1.05 3.88 3.78
C LEU A 155 -0.36 5.24 3.64
N ALA A 156 0.30 5.49 2.52
CA ALA A 156 0.92 6.78 2.24
C ALA A 156 -0.13 7.90 2.17
N ASP A 157 -1.21 7.68 1.40
CA ASP A 157 -2.31 8.64 1.25
C ASP A 157 -3.02 8.91 2.59
N THR A 158 -3.27 7.87 3.39
CA THR A 158 -3.95 8.01 4.69
C THR A 158 -3.11 8.84 5.67
N ASN A 159 -1.78 8.70 5.68
CA ASN A 159 -0.93 9.54 6.54
C ASN A 159 -1.09 11.03 6.19
N LEU A 160 -1.04 11.37 4.89
CA LEU A 160 -1.21 12.75 4.42
C LEU A 160 -2.59 13.32 4.80
N VAL A 161 -3.63 12.49 4.73
CA VAL A 161 -4.99 12.90 5.09
C VAL A 161 -5.11 13.18 6.59
N PHE A 162 -4.50 12.36 7.46
CA PHE A 162 -4.45 12.64 8.91
C PHE A 162 -3.67 13.93 9.23
N GLU A 163 -2.57 14.19 8.52
CA GLU A 163 -1.77 15.43 8.66
C GLU A 163 -2.53 16.70 8.21
N SER A 164 -3.45 16.56 7.26
CA SER A 164 -4.22 17.68 6.70
C SER A 164 -5.22 18.32 7.68
N LYS A 165 -5.49 17.66 8.81
CA LYS A 165 -6.50 18.02 9.82
C LYS A 165 -7.93 18.16 9.25
N GLU A 166 -8.24 17.52 8.13
CA GLU A 166 -9.57 17.59 7.50
C GLU A 166 -10.71 17.21 8.45
N PHE A 167 -10.56 16.12 9.20
CA PHE A 167 -11.53 15.73 10.22
C PHE A 167 -11.79 16.84 11.26
N ILE A 168 -10.72 17.48 11.73
CA ILE A 168 -10.79 18.55 12.74
C ILE A 168 -11.53 19.78 12.20
N LYS A 169 -11.35 20.12 10.91
CA LYS A 169 -12.05 21.23 10.27
C LYS A 169 -13.57 21.00 10.22
N HIS A 170 -14.01 19.77 9.94
CA HIS A 170 -15.43 19.45 10.01
C HIS A 170 -15.96 19.50 11.43
N LEU A 171 -15.17 19.02 12.40
CA LEU A 171 -15.54 19.07 13.81
C LEU A 171 -15.65 20.51 14.34
N GLU A 172 -14.83 21.43 13.85
CA GLU A 172 -14.90 22.87 14.18
C GLU A 172 -16.24 23.50 13.77
N VAL A 173 -16.74 23.18 12.57
CA VAL A 173 -18.04 23.68 12.10
C VAL A 173 -19.15 23.20 13.03
N ILE A 174 -19.09 21.93 13.43
CA ILE A 174 -20.04 21.31 14.36
C ILE A 174 -19.94 21.96 15.75
N ASP A 175 -18.73 22.24 16.22
CA ASP A 175 -18.47 22.89 17.50
C ASP A 175 -19.01 24.33 17.54
N LYS A 176 -18.69 25.14 16.53
CA LYS A 176 -19.22 26.51 16.39
C LYS A 176 -20.74 26.52 16.42
N ARG A 177 -21.39 25.61 15.69
CA ARG A 177 -22.86 25.50 15.75
C ARG A 177 -23.33 25.19 17.17
N THR A 178 -22.70 24.23 17.83
CA THR A 178 -23.06 23.79 19.19
C THR A 178 -22.87 24.89 20.25
N LEU A 179 -21.91 25.81 20.03
CA LEU A 179 -21.69 27.00 20.87
C LEU A 179 -22.70 28.13 20.61
N GLY A 180 -23.62 27.97 19.65
CA GLY A 180 -24.65 28.95 19.33
C GLY A 180 -24.24 29.97 18.26
N PHE A 181 -23.13 29.75 17.54
CA PHE A 181 -22.82 30.56 16.36
C PHE A 181 -23.85 30.29 15.25
N ASP A 182 -24.18 31.33 14.50
CA ASP A 182 -25.09 31.25 13.36
C ASP A 182 -24.39 30.61 12.15
N ILE A 183 -24.37 29.28 12.14
CA ILE A 183 -23.88 28.44 11.05
C ILE A 183 -25.08 27.84 10.30
N ASN A 184 -25.02 27.86 8.96
CA ASN A 184 -26.06 27.29 8.13
C ASN A 184 -26.27 25.79 8.42
N LEU A 185 -27.53 25.37 8.66
CA LEU A 185 -27.85 23.97 8.98
C LEU A 185 -27.38 22.96 7.92
N GLY A 186 -27.43 23.33 6.64
CA GLY A 186 -26.92 22.49 5.56
C GLY A 186 -25.40 22.35 5.60
N GLU A 187 -24.67 23.33 6.11
CA GLU A 187 -23.23 23.23 6.34
C GLU A 187 -22.91 22.28 7.50
N VAL A 188 -23.67 22.37 8.60
CA VAL A 188 -23.57 21.46 9.74
C VAL A 188 -23.84 20.02 9.32
N GLN A 189 -24.92 19.79 8.57
CA GLN A 189 -25.25 18.48 8.00
C GLN A 189 -24.11 17.91 7.15
N ARG A 190 -23.54 18.72 6.24
CA ARG A 190 -22.39 18.31 5.41
C ARG A 190 -21.18 17.95 6.28
N SER A 191 -20.87 18.74 7.30
CA SER A 191 -19.75 18.46 8.20
C SER A 191 -19.95 17.21 9.05
N ILE A 192 -21.17 16.93 9.53
CA ILE A 192 -21.49 15.67 10.22
C ILE A 192 -21.25 14.47 9.31
N ASN A 193 -21.79 14.51 8.08
CA ASN A 193 -21.61 13.44 7.11
C ASN A 193 -20.14 13.27 6.72
N ALA A 194 -19.41 14.37 6.50
CA ALA A 194 -18.00 14.35 6.13
C ALA A 194 -17.10 13.77 7.24
N ALA A 195 -17.33 14.15 8.50
CA ALA A 195 -16.60 13.58 9.64
C ALA A 195 -16.81 12.06 9.76
N TRP A 196 -18.04 11.59 9.52
CA TRP A 196 -18.34 10.16 9.49
C TRP A 196 -17.67 9.43 8.32
N LEU A 197 -17.83 9.96 7.11
CA LEU A 197 -17.23 9.43 5.88
C LEU A 197 -15.71 9.37 5.96
N PHE A 198 -15.09 10.37 6.58
CA PHE A 198 -13.65 10.40 6.82
C PHE A 198 -13.20 9.15 7.59
N LEU A 199 -13.82 8.86 8.74
CA LEU A 199 -13.44 7.72 9.57
C LEU A 199 -13.71 6.39 8.85
N LYS A 200 -14.85 6.29 8.16
CA LYS A 200 -15.17 5.09 7.39
C LYS A 200 -14.18 4.82 6.27
N SER A 201 -13.77 5.87 5.56
CA SER A 201 -12.93 5.73 4.36
C SER A 201 -11.47 5.46 4.69
N HIS A 202 -10.99 5.92 5.85
CA HIS A 202 -9.57 5.84 6.19
C HIS A 202 -9.27 4.82 7.30
N ILE A 203 -10.18 4.60 8.25
CA ILE A 203 -9.96 3.67 9.36
C ILE A 203 -10.62 2.31 9.10
N TYR A 204 -11.95 2.26 9.03
CA TYR A 204 -12.70 1.01 8.93
C TYR A 204 -14.07 1.19 8.27
N ASP A 205 -14.41 0.33 7.32
CA ASP A 205 -15.76 0.28 6.74
C ASP A 205 -16.34 -1.13 6.85
N PRO A 206 -17.20 -1.41 7.84
CA PRO A 206 -17.73 -2.76 8.04
C PRO A 206 -18.62 -3.21 6.87
N SER A 207 -19.19 -2.30 6.09
CA SER A 207 -20.03 -2.63 4.93
C SER A 207 -19.22 -3.09 3.71
N ARG A 208 -17.93 -2.70 3.65
CA ARG A 208 -17.03 -2.98 2.52
C ARG A 208 -15.85 -3.88 2.93
N ILE A 209 -15.98 -4.64 4.01
CA ILE A 209 -14.96 -5.61 4.38
C ILE A 209 -14.98 -6.80 3.42
N THR A 210 -13.82 -7.12 2.88
CA THR A 210 -13.65 -8.26 2.00
C THR A 210 -13.93 -9.56 2.74
N LYS A 211 -14.65 -10.47 2.09
CA LYS A 211 -14.91 -11.83 2.59
C LYS A 211 -14.09 -12.84 1.80
N ALA A 212 -13.63 -13.90 2.47
CA ALA A 212 -12.77 -14.91 1.86
C ALA A 212 -13.40 -15.56 0.63
N GLU A 213 -14.71 -15.82 0.66
CA GLU A 213 -15.48 -16.37 -0.46
C GLU A 213 -15.53 -15.45 -1.69
N ASN A 214 -15.38 -14.13 -1.49
CA ASN A 214 -15.46 -13.14 -2.55
C ASN A 214 -14.10 -12.81 -3.17
N LEU A 215 -12.99 -13.25 -2.56
CA LEU A 215 -11.63 -12.85 -2.94
C LEU A 215 -11.36 -13.04 -4.44
N LYS A 216 -11.82 -14.15 -5.03
CA LYS A 216 -11.65 -14.47 -6.45
C LYS A 216 -12.42 -13.55 -7.41
N ASN A 217 -13.42 -12.85 -6.90
CA ASN A 217 -14.28 -11.93 -7.67
C ASN A 217 -13.84 -10.46 -7.51
N ILE A 218 -12.84 -10.18 -6.67
CA ILE A 218 -12.32 -8.83 -6.47
C ILE A 218 -11.46 -8.46 -7.66
N ASN A 219 -11.77 -7.31 -8.24
CA ASN A 219 -11.03 -6.81 -9.37
C ASN A 219 -9.84 -5.98 -8.90
N ILE A 220 -8.73 -6.65 -8.63
CA ILE A 220 -7.42 -6.01 -8.41
C ILE A 220 -6.68 -6.06 -9.74
N ASP A 221 -6.94 -5.12 -10.61
CA ASP A 221 -6.22 -4.99 -11.88
C ASP A 221 -5.15 -3.90 -11.77
N SER A 222 -4.25 -3.82 -12.76
CA SER A 222 -3.27 -2.73 -12.82
C SER A 222 -3.89 -1.35 -12.99
N ASP A 223 -5.15 -1.27 -13.45
CA ASP A 223 -5.89 -0.02 -13.56
C ASP A 223 -6.60 0.31 -12.23
N LYS A 224 -6.05 1.29 -11.52
CA LYS A 224 -6.56 1.80 -10.24
C LYS A 224 -8.02 2.26 -10.31
N ASN A 225 -8.52 2.69 -11.49
CA ASN A 225 -9.90 3.16 -11.64
C ASN A 225 -10.93 2.02 -11.66
N SER A 226 -10.47 0.77 -11.69
CA SER A 226 -11.33 -0.43 -11.79
C SER A 226 -11.43 -1.24 -10.50
N HIS A 227 -10.77 -0.77 -9.43
CA HIS A 227 -10.77 -1.46 -8.13
C HIS A 227 -12.14 -1.40 -7.48
N ASN A 228 -12.57 -2.53 -6.91
CA ASN A 228 -13.87 -2.65 -6.26
C ASN A 228 -13.79 -3.00 -4.77
N HIS A 229 -12.62 -2.80 -4.14
CA HIS A 229 -12.41 -3.02 -2.71
C HIS A 229 -12.42 -1.72 -1.88
N SER A 230 -12.31 -1.85 -0.56
CA SER A 230 -12.29 -0.73 0.38
C SER A 230 -10.87 -0.19 0.58
N HIS A 231 -10.73 1.13 0.68
CA HIS A 231 -9.46 1.80 1.01
C HIS A 231 -9.32 2.11 2.51
N ALA A 232 -10.25 1.67 3.35
CA ALA A 232 -10.09 1.76 4.79
C ALA A 232 -8.92 0.85 5.22
N ILE A 233 -8.00 1.37 6.06
CA ILE A 233 -6.74 0.66 6.31
C ILE A 233 -6.94 -0.74 6.92
N ILE A 234 -7.91 -0.88 7.83
CA ILE A 234 -8.23 -2.19 8.43
C ILE A 234 -8.78 -3.15 7.39
N ASN A 235 -9.65 -2.69 6.50
CA ASN A 235 -10.21 -3.53 5.44
C ASN A 235 -9.14 -4.01 4.48
N LEU A 236 -8.26 -3.09 4.05
CA LEU A 236 -7.27 -3.35 3.01
C LEU A 236 -6.14 -4.24 3.52
N THR A 237 -5.65 -4.00 4.74
CA THR A 237 -4.67 -4.90 5.38
C THR A 237 -5.27 -6.27 5.67
N TYR A 238 -6.54 -6.35 6.07
CA TYR A 238 -7.25 -7.62 6.21
C TYR A 238 -7.35 -8.37 4.88
N GLU A 239 -7.73 -7.68 3.80
CA GLU A 239 -7.78 -8.25 2.45
C GLU A 239 -6.41 -8.79 2.01
N MET A 240 -5.32 -8.04 2.28
CA MET A 240 -3.96 -8.51 2.06
C MET A 240 -3.67 -9.83 2.79
N GLY A 241 -4.16 -9.97 4.04
CA GLY A 241 -4.09 -11.22 4.79
C GLY A 241 -4.82 -12.37 4.09
N LEU A 242 -5.99 -12.12 3.50
CA LEU A 242 -6.75 -13.16 2.78
C LEU A 242 -6.02 -13.60 1.50
N TRP A 243 -5.46 -12.65 0.75
CA TRP A 243 -4.62 -12.96 -0.41
C TRP A 243 -3.39 -13.77 -0.03
N HIS A 244 -2.76 -13.45 1.10
CA HIS A 244 -1.64 -14.23 1.64
C HIS A 244 -2.05 -15.68 1.94
N GLU A 245 -3.16 -15.91 2.64
CA GLU A 245 -3.61 -17.27 2.96
C GLU A 245 -3.92 -18.10 1.71
N GLU A 246 -4.61 -17.53 0.72
CA GLU A 246 -4.90 -18.24 -0.52
C GLU A 246 -3.63 -18.50 -1.34
N LEU A 247 -2.68 -17.57 -1.38
CA LEU A 247 -1.36 -17.82 -1.97
C LEU A 247 -0.65 -18.99 -1.27
N MET A 248 -0.60 -19.02 0.07
CA MET A 248 0.07 -20.08 0.83
C MET A 248 -0.59 -21.45 0.63
N LYS A 249 -1.91 -21.50 0.51
CA LYS A 249 -2.68 -22.72 0.22
C LYS A 249 -2.32 -23.33 -1.13
N HIS A 250 -2.13 -22.50 -2.16
CA HIS A 250 -1.70 -22.96 -3.49
C HIS A 250 -0.21 -23.25 -3.55
N ASN A 251 0.61 -22.46 -2.85
CA ASN A 251 2.04 -22.66 -2.68
C ASN A 251 2.36 -24.06 -2.13
N ALA A 252 1.67 -24.50 -1.07
CA ALA A 252 1.86 -25.83 -0.48
C ALA A 252 1.69 -27.00 -1.49
N LYS A 253 0.93 -26.79 -2.56
CA LYS A 253 0.67 -27.80 -3.60
C LYS A 253 1.62 -27.68 -4.80
N GLN A 254 1.96 -26.46 -5.20
CA GLN A 254 2.56 -26.17 -6.52
C GLN A 254 4.01 -25.68 -6.45
N LEU A 255 4.56 -25.39 -5.26
CA LEU A 255 5.92 -24.84 -5.12
C LEU A 255 7.00 -25.77 -5.71
N LYS A 256 6.83 -27.10 -5.54
CA LYS A 256 7.77 -28.09 -6.09
C LYS A 256 7.79 -28.08 -7.61
N ASP A 257 6.62 -27.93 -8.23
CA ASP A 257 6.49 -27.84 -9.69
C ASP A 257 7.08 -26.53 -10.20
N PHE A 258 6.83 -25.41 -9.50
CA PHE A 258 7.41 -24.12 -9.82
C PHE A 258 8.94 -24.17 -9.83
N LYS A 259 9.55 -24.80 -8.82
CA LYS A 259 11.01 -25.03 -8.76
C LYS A 259 11.50 -25.97 -9.85
N SER A 260 10.87 -27.13 -10.02
CA SER A 260 11.29 -28.12 -11.01
C SER A 260 11.22 -27.55 -12.44
N GLU A 261 10.21 -26.75 -12.75
CA GLU A 261 10.08 -26.12 -14.06
C GLU A 261 11.07 -24.97 -14.26
N PHE A 262 11.43 -24.25 -13.21
CA PHE A 262 12.50 -23.26 -13.29
C PHE A 262 13.85 -23.92 -13.58
N GLU A 263 14.19 -25.00 -12.90
CA GLU A 263 15.43 -25.77 -13.13
C GLU A 263 15.50 -26.32 -14.56
N LYS A 264 14.37 -26.70 -15.15
CA LYS A 264 14.28 -27.17 -16.55
C LYS A 264 14.56 -26.09 -17.58
N ILE A 265 14.33 -24.80 -17.26
CA ILE A 265 14.63 -23.73 -18.22
C ILE A 265 16.09 -23.26 -18.17
N LEU A 266 16.84 -23.54 -17.10
CA LEU A 266 18.24 -23.08 -16.96
C LEU A 266 19.13 -23.46 -18.16
N PRO A 267 19.12 -24.71 -18.67
CA PRO A 267 19.92 -25.08 -19.83
C PRO A 267 19.53 -24.37 -21.13
N ASN A 268 18.37 -23.69 -21.15
CA ASN A 268 17.87 -22.92 -22.28
C ASN A 268 18.25 -21.44 -22.19
N ILE A 269 18.88 -20.99 -21.11
CA ILE A 269 19.40 -19.61 -20.99
C ILE A 269 20.87 -19.65 -21.36
N VAL A 270 21.14 -19.63 -22.66
CA VAL A 270 22.50 -19.74 -23.23
C VAL A 270 23.06 -18.35 -23.51
N ASP A 271 22.26 -17.50 -24.15
CA ASP A 271 22.64 -16.12 -24.42
C ASP A 271 22.30 -15.25 -23.20
N ASN A 272 23.32 -14.72 -22.54
CA ASN A 272 23.18 -13.81 -21.41
C ASN A 272 24.25 -12.70 -21.53
N VAL A 273 24.14 -11.91 -22.59
CA VAL A 273 25.15 -10.92 -22.98
C VAL A 273 25.40 -9.89 -21.88
N ASN A 274 24.32 -9.53 -21.17
CA ASN A 274 24.35 -8.55 -20.10
C ASN A 274 24.66 -9.13 -18.71
N HIS A 275 25.02 -10.43 -18.62
CA HIS A 275 25.29 -11.13 -17.36
C HIS A 275 24.15 -10.93 -16.32
N ILE A 276 22.89 -10.97 -16.79
CA ILE A 276 21.69 -10.81 -15.97
C ILE A 276 21.66 -11.93 -14.93
N GLU A 277 21.73 -11.55 -13.64
CA GLU A 277 21.67 -12.48 -12.53
C GLU A 277 20.20 -12.73 -12.13
N TYR A 278 19.57 -13.79 -12.64
CA TYR A 278 18.14 -14.09 -12.39
C TYR A 278 17.93 -15.17 -11.32
N GLU A 279 18.88 -16.09 -11.15
CA GLU A 279 18.80 -17.19 -10.18
C GLU A 279 18.68 -16.71 -8.74
N ASN A 280 19.41 -15.66 -8.35
CA ASN A 280 19.31 -15.09 -7.01
C ASN A 280 17.90 -14.58 -6.68
N ASN A 281 17.19 -14.00 -7.64
CA ASN A 281 15.81 -13.57 -7.43
C ASN A 281 14.89 -14.77 -7.26
N PHE A 282 15.05 -15.81 -8.08
CA PHE A 282 14.30 -17.05 -7.92
C PHE A 282 14.54 -17.72 -6.56
N ASN A 283 15.80 -17.83 -6.16
CA ASN A 283 16.19 -18.45 -4.89
C ASN A 283 15.57 -17.73 -3.69
N LYS A 284 15.55 -16.40 -3.69
CA LYS A 284 14.87 -15.60 -2.65
C LYS A 284 13.36 -15.80 -2.63
N ILE A 285 12.71 -15.87 -3.80
CA ILE A 285 11.27 -16.20 -3.89
C ILE A 285 11.02 -17.57 -3.25
N TYR A 286 11.80 -18.57 -3.66
CA TYR A 286 11.67 -19.94 -3.17
C TYR A 286 11.92 -20.04 -1.67
N GLU A 287 12.95 -19.39 -1.15
CA GLU A 287 13.25 -19.34 0.29
C GLU A 287 12.06 -18.81 1.10
N ILE A 288 11.49 -17.66 0.68
CA ILE A 288 10.35 -17.06 1.40
C ILE A 288 9.11 -17.97 1.33
N LEU A 289 8.81 -18.51 0.15
CA LEU A 289 7.66 -19.37 -0.05
C LEU A 289 7.81 -20.74 0.62
N SER A 290 9.02 -21.26 0.76
CA SER A 290 9.29 -22.54 1.44
C SER A 290 9.38 -22.41 2.97
N GLY A 291 9.56 -21.21 3.50
CA GLY A 291 9.64 -20.96 4.94
C GLY A 291 8.32 -21.14 5.69
N ASP A 292 8.38 -21.00 7.02
CA ASP A 292 7.18 -20.96 7.86
C ASP A 292 6.42 -19.66 7.62
N ASN A 293 5.25 -19.78 7.00
CA ASN A 293 4.38 -18.68 6.61
C ASN A 293 3.11 -18.58 7.45
N SER A 294 3.10 -19.24 8.60
CA SER A 294 2.01 -19.14 9.58
C SER A 294 1.93 -17.74 10.19
N TRP A 295 0.71 -17.35 10.55
CA TRP A 295 0.46 -16.12 11.28
C TRP A 295 1.02 -16.21 12.70
N ASN A 296 1.59 -15.10 13.16
CA ASN A 296 1.94 -14.93 14.56
C ASN A 296 1.39 -13.61 15.11
N ASN A 297 1.52 -13.40 16.40
CA ASN A 297 0.97 -12.22 17.08
C ASN A 297 1.53 -10.87 16.60
N LYS A 298 2.69 -10.84 15.93
CA LYS A 298 3.35 -9.61 15.48
C LYS A 298 2.88 -9.11 14.12
N PHE A 299 2.41 -9.99 13.24
CA PHE A 299 2.06 -9.62 11.86
C PHE A 299 0.78 -10.29 11.31
N ASN A 300 -0.08 -10.83 12.18
CA ASN A 300 -1.34 -11.40 11.74
C ASN A 300 -2.29 -10.31 11.22
N LEU A 301 -2.39 -10.18 9.90
CA LEU A 301 -3.27 -9.22 9.24
C LEU A 301 -4.77 -9.58 9.39
N LEU A 302 -5.08 -10.82 9.75
CA LEU A 302 -6.44 -11.33 9.93
C LEU A 302 -6.94 -11.22 11.38
N LYS A 303 -6.22 -10.48 12.22
CA LYS A 303 -6.57 -10.34 13.63
C LYS A 303 -7.91 -9.61 13.77
N LYS A 304 -8.93 -10.32 14.26
CA LYS A 304 -10.31 -9.82 14.38
C LYS A 304 -10.42 -8.58 15.27
N SER A 305 -9.53 -8.44 16.26
CA SER A 305 -9.53 -7.30 17.19
C SER A 305 -9.49 -5.95 16.47
N PHE A 306 -8.77 -5.81 15.35
CA PHE A 306 -8.76 -4.53 14.61
C PHE A 306 -10.15 -4.14 14.09
N GLN A 307 -10.92 -5.12 13.61
CA GLN A 307 -12.28 -4.90 13.13
C GLN A 307 -13.24 -4.62 14.29
N ASP A 308 -13.08 -5.31 15.42
CA ASP A 308 -13.91 -5.12 16.60
C ASP A 308 -13.67 -3.73 17.24
N ASP A 309 -12.40 -3.33 17.34
CA ASP A 309 -11.99 -1.99 17.81
C ASP A 309 -12.51 -0.91 16.86
N GLY A 310 -12.35 -1.10 15.54
CA GLY A 310 -12.87 -0.20 14.53
C GLY A 310 -14.38 -0.05 14.57
N ARG A 311 -15.12 -1.15 14.71
CA ARG A 311 -16.58 -1.13 14.87
C ARG A 311 -17.00 -0.39 16.13
N THR A 312 -16.30 -0.64 17.24
CA THR A 312 -16.58 0.00 18.54
C THR A 312 -16.36 1.51 18.46
N LEU A 313 -15.25 1.95 17.88
CA LEU A 313 -14.95 3.36 17.64
C LEU A 313 -16.04 4.05 16.81
N LEU A 314 -16.40 3.46 15.67
CA LEU A 314 -17.44 4.01 14.79
C LEU A 314 -18.79 4.10 15.51
N LEU A 315 -19.19 3.09 16.27
CA LEU A 315 -20.44 3.13 17.04
C LEU A 315 -20.46 4.27 18.06
N LYS A 316 -19.38 4.47 18.82
CA LYS A 316 -19.26 5.58 19.79
C LYS A 316 -19.38 6.93 19.10
N ILE A 317 -18.65 7.14 18.00
CA ILE A 317 -18.67 8.42 17.27
C ILE A 317 -20.02 8.67 16.61
N LYS A 318 -20.63 7.63 16.03
CA LYS A 318 -21.97 7.71 15.44
C LYS A 318 -23.00 8.20 16.46
N ASP A 319 -23.02 7.60 17.66
CA ASP A 319 -23.94 8.00 18.72
C ASP A 319 -23.78 9.48 19.08
N LEU A 320 -22.55 9.97 19.24
CA LEU A 320 -22.27 11.38 19.52
C LEU A 320 -22.73 12.31 18.38
N LEU A 321 -22.51 11.94 17.12
CA LEU A 321 -22.96 12.70 15.95
C LEU A 321 -24.48 12.73 15.84
N GLU A 322 -25.17 11.61 16.12
CA GLU A 322 -26.64 11.55 16.15
C GLU A 322 -27.23 12.41 17.27
N GLN A 323 -26.59 12.44 18.44
CA GLN A 323 -26.98 13.33 19.54
C GLN A 323 -26.85 14.81 19.16
N ILE A 324 -25.79 15.19 18.43
CA ILE A 324 -25.63 16.55 17.92
C ILE A 324 -26.71 16.86 16.88
N ALA A 325 -26.88 15.99 15.88
CA ALA A 325 -27.88 16.17 14.82
C ALA A 325 -29.31 16.30 15.38
N LYS A 326 -29.63 15.54 16.44
CA LYS A 326 -30.95 15.61 17.11
C LYS A 326 -31.21 16.99 17.73
N LYS A 327 -30.19 17.68 18.27
CA LYS A 327 -30.36 19.02 18.86
C LYS A 327 -30.74 20.08 17.82
N ASP A 328 -30.26 19.91 16.59
CA ASP A 328 -30.54 20.81 15.46
C ASP A 328 -31.67 20.30 14.53
N ASN A 329 -32.41 19.25 14.92
CA ASN A 329 -33.44 18.59 14.11
C ASN A 329 -32.95 18.06 12.74
N LEU A 330 -31.66 17.69 12.63
CA LEU A 330 -31.01 17.19 11.41
C LEU A 330 -30.99 15.65 11.29
N LEU A 331 -31.59 14.93 12.25
CA LEU A 331 -31.43 13.47 12.35
C LEU A 331 -31.88 12.72 11.08
N ASN A 332 -32.93 13.19 10.41
CA ASN A 332 -33.45 12.58 9.18
C ASN A 332 -32.66 12.97 7.92
N ASP A 333 -31.76 13.95 8.04
CA ASP A 333 -31.01 14.53 6.92
C ASP A 333 -29.54 14.06 6.90
N ILE A 334 -29.08 13.37 7.94
CA ILE A 334 -27.73 12.81 8.01
C ILE A 334 -27.71 11.33 7.60
N SER A 335 -26.60 10.88 7.01
CA SER A 335 -26.42 9.51 6.55
C SER A 335 -25.22 8.89 7.25
N LEU A 336 -25.49 8.14 8.33
CA LEU A 336 -24.49 7.46 9.15
C LEU A 336 -24.62 5.92 9.08
N PRO A 337 -24.60 5.29 7.89
CA PRO A 337 -24.70 3.84 7.80
C PRO A 337 -23.41 3.20 8.32
N LEU A 338 -23.55 2.13 9.12
CA LEU A 338 -22.44 1.28 9.53
C LEU A 338 -21.87 0.58 8.30
#